data_AF-A0A8H3AYI3-F1
#
_entry.id   AF-A0A8H3AYI3-F1
#
_cell.length_a   1.000
_cell.length_b   1.000
_cell.length_c   1.000
_cell.angle_alpha   90.00
_cell.angle_beta   90.00
_cell.angle_gamma   90.00
#
_symmetry.space_group_name_H-M   'P 1'
#
loop_
_entity.id
_entity.type
_entity.pdbx_description
1 polymer ?
#
loop_
_entity_poly.entity_id
_entity_poly.type
_entity_poly.pdbx_seq_one_letter_code
_entity_poly.pdbx_strand_id
1 'polypeptide(L)'
;MDAASAQALSLRLLPRLFAFAHQKGWAAPRRPTPQELSEFQILVALLIVTARPNPSAESVTRDNIPRREPSIFATLRNLDKQIDNYENKELLDLAREQIPMERIRAEATALQQSDSPLACEEDALAHVLVQWFKHEYFKWADPIPCPRCGGKTGAAGMVPPTAYEQAGGAGRVELHVCTGENGACDGSFRFPRYNDLTYLMRTRMGRCGEWANLYTLFLRAVGLRARYVWNKEDHVWNEYFSPAAGRWIHTDSCEAARDQPLLYDRGWGKKELVRMTAARRRNRSAHDLAQLQREDETERAWLAASDERAHQPDIEPATARESGTQEWKEARGEAGPGSGSA
;
A
#
# COMPACT_ATOMS: atom_id res chain seq x y z
N MET A 1 33.17 5.74 22.85
CA MET A 1 32.71 5.28 24.18
C MET A 1 33.72 4.26 24.65
N ASP A 2 34.35 4.44 25.81
CA ASP A 2 35.38 3.51 26.27
C ASP A 2 34.80 2.13 26.65
N ALA A 3 35.66 1.12 26.68
CA ALA A 3 35.27 -0.27 26.92
C ALA A 3 34.58 -0.46 28.29
N ALA A 4 34.97 0.32 29.30
CA ALA A 4 34.37 0.30 30.64
C ALA A 4 32.93 0.83 30.61
N SER A 5 32.67 1.89 29.85
CA SER A 5 31.35 2.49 29.66
C SER A 5 30.41 1.58 28.86
N ALA A 6 30.92 0.83 27.87
CA ALA A 6 30.14 -0.15 27.12
C ALA A 6 29.73 -1.36 27.97
N GLN A 7 30.64 -1.83 28.83
CA GLN A 7 30.37 -2.94 29.76
C GLN A 7 29.37 -2.53 30.85
N ALA A 8 29.42 -1.29 31.33
CA ALA A 8 28.45 -0.75 32.26
C ALA A 8 27.05 -0.57 31.63
N LEU A 9 26.97 -0.23 30.34
CA LEU A 9 25.71 -0.06 29.62
C LEU A 9 25.02 -1.40 29.35
N SER A 10 25.78 -2.44 28.97
CA SER A 10 25.24 -3.78 28.71
C SER A 10 24.68 -4.44 29.98
N LEU A 11 25.40 -4.32 31.11
CA LEU A 11 24.94 -4.82 32.43
C LEU A 11 23.68 -4.10 32.92
N ARG A 12 23.43 -2.85 32.50
CA ARG A 12 22.23 -2.07 32.87
C ARG A 12 21.01 -2.38 32.00
N LEU A 13 21.21 -2.73 30.74
CA LEU A 13 20.11 -2.90 29.77
C LEU A 13 19.57 -4.33 29.74
N LEU A 14 20.43 -5.33 29.93
CA LEU A 14 20.05 -6.75 29.89
C LEU A 14 18.93 -7.12 30.88
N PRO A 15 18.96 -6.71 32.16
CA PRO A 15 17.89 -7.05 33.11
C PRO A 15 16.53 -6.45 32.71
N ARG A 16 16.53 -5.25 32.10
CA ARG A 16 15.32 -4.56 31.65
C ARG A 16 14.72 -5.19 30.40
N LEU A 17 15.57 -5.67 29.48
CA LEU A 17 15.14 -6.41 28.29
C LEU A 17 14.50 -7.77 28.67
N PHE A 18 15.07 -8.48 29.65
CA PHE A 18 14.48 -9.73 30.15
C PHE A 18 13.16 -9.51 30.89
N ALA A 19 13.06 -8.46 31.71
CA ALA A 19 11.80 -8.10 32.38
C ALA A 19 10.70 -7.73 31.37
N PHE A 20 11.06 -6.99 30.31
CA PHE A 20 10.14 -6.62 29.22
C PHE A 20 9.65 -7.85 28.44
N ALA A 21 10.56 -8.77 28.08
CA ALA A 21 10.21 -10.00 27.37
C ALA A 21 9.30 -10.92 28.21
N HIS A 22 9.54 -11.01 29.52
CA HIS A 22 8.70 -11.78 30.45
C HIS A 22 7.29 -11.18 30.60
N GLN A 23 7.19 -9.85 30.68
CA GLN A 23 5.90 -9.14 30.78
C GLN A 23 5.03 -9.26 29.52
N LYS A 24 5.65 -9.53 28.36
CA LYS A 24 4.97 -9.72 27.07
C LYS A 24 4.66 -11.18 26.74
N GLY A 25 4.91 -12.12 27.66
CA GLY A 25 4.59 -13.54 27.48
C GLY A 25 5.37 -14.20 26.34
N TRP A 26 6.51 -13.63 25.94
CA TRP A 26 7.36 -14.25 24.92
C TRP A 26 7.96 -15.53 25.50
N ALA A 27 7.80 -16.67 24.82
CA ALA A 27 8.46 -17.91 25.19
C ALA A 27 9.96 -17.62 25.36
N ALA A 28 10.46 -17.69 26.59
CA ALA A 28 11.81 -17.26 26.91
C ALA A 28 12.82 -18.06 26.07
N PRO A 29 13.60 -17.44 25.17
CA PRO A 29 14.74 -18.14 24.60
C PRO A 29 15.70 -18.39 25.77
N ARG A 30 16.23 -19.62 25.84
CA ARG A 30 17.18 -20.10 26.85
C ARG A 30 18.12 -19.00 27.36
N ARG A 31 18.42 -19.01 28.67
CA ARG A 31 19.46 -18.12 29.22
C ARG A 31 20.75 -18.32 28.41
N PRO A 32 21.30 -17.27 27.77
CA PRO A 32 22.50 -17.41 26.98
C PRO A 32 23.67 -17.84 27.87
N THR A 33 24.50 -18.75 27.36
CA THR A 33 25.64 -19.26 28.11
C THR A 33 26.71 -18.17 28.27
N PRO A 34 27.62 -18.29 29.26
CA PRO A 34 28.73 -17.35 29.40
C PRO A 34 29.57 -17.19 28.13
N GLN A 35 29.64 -18.26 27.32
CA GLN A 35 30.38 -18.28 26.06
C GLN A 35 29.69 -17.43 24.98
N GLU A 36 28.37 -17.52 24.86
CA GLU A 36 27.58 -16.73 23.91
C GLU A 36 27.56 -15.23 24.25
N LEU A 37 27.62 -14.91 25.55
CA LEU A 37 27.76 -13.53 26.02
C LEU A 37 29.14 -12.96 25.67
N SER A 38 30.21 -13.76 25.78
CA SER A 38 31.55 -13.36 25.35
C SER A 38 31.65 -13.18 23.84
N GLU A 39 31.04 -14.06 23.04
CA GLU A 39 31.00 -13.93 21.57
C GLU A 39 30.26 -12.66 21.12
N PHE A 40 29.13 -12.35 21.76
CA PHE A 40 28.39 -11.12 21.50
C PHE A 40 29.20 -9.86 21.86
N GLN A 41 29.93 -9.90 22.99
CA GLN A 41 30.82 -8.79 23.39
C GLN A 41 31.99 -8.60 22.43
N ILE A 42 32.56 -9.69 21.89
CA ILE A 42 33.63 -9.65 20.89
C ILE A 42 33.12 -9.05 19.56
N LEU A 43 31.92 -9.44 19.11
CA LEU A 43 31.27 -8.90 17.91
C LEU A 43 31.00 -7.40 18.01
N VAL A 44 30.53 -6.93 19.16
CA VAL A 44 30.30 -5.49 19.42
C VAL A 44 31.63 -4.73 19.48
N ALA A 45 32.68 -5.31 20.06
CA ALA A 45 34.01 -4.69 20.08
C ALA A 45 34.64 -4.59 18.68
N LEU A 46 34.49 -5.62 17.83
CA LEU A 46 34.95 -5.61 16.43
C LEU A 46 34.23 -4.55 15.57
N LEU A 47 32.93 -4.34 15.81
CA LEU A 47 32.14 -3.27 15.19
C LEU A 47 32.62 -1.87 15.58
N ILE A 48 33.13 -1.70 16.80
CA ILE A 48 33.63 -0.41 17.30
C ILE A 48 35.08 -0.15 16.82
N VAL A 49 35.91 -1.19 16.71
CA VAL A 49 37.34 -1.07 16.32
C VAL A 49 37.52 -0.84 14.81
N THR A 50 36.61 -1.32 13.96
CA THR A 50 36.68 -1.11 12.49
C THR A 50 36.21 0.29 12.05
N ALA A 51 35.60 1.08 12.94
CA ALA A 51 35.23 2.46 12.69
C ALA A 51 36.44 3.40 12.90
N ARG A 52 37.29 3.56 11.88
CA ARG A 52 38.34 4.60 11.89
C ARG A 52 37.73 5.99 11.70
N PRO A 53 38.14 7.01 12.48
CA PRO A 53 37.77 8.40 12.22
C PRO A 53 38.67 8.98 11.13
N ASN A 54 38.06 9.63 10.12
CA ASN A 54 38.77 10.35 9.07
C ASN A 54 39.18 11.75 9.61
N PRO A 55 40.48 12.10 9.69
CA PRO A 55 40.93 13.37 10.26
C PRO A 55 41.06 14.44 9.16
N SER A 56 39.96 14.76 8.49
CA SER A 56 39.89 15.95 7.61
C SER A 56 38.44 16.31 7.33
N ALA A 57 37.80 16.99 8.27
CA ALA A 57 36.59 17.75 8.00
C ALA A 57 36.54 18.89 9.01
N GLU A 58 37.01 20.05 8.55
CA GLU A 58 36.80 21.33 9.18
C GLU A 58 35.31 21.57 9.44
N SER A 59 35.06 22.42 10.42
CA SER A 59 33.76 22.80 10.97
C SER A 59 32.65 22.95 9.93
N VAL A 60 31.80 21.93 9.82
CA VAL A 60 30.43 22.12 9.33
C VAL A 60 29.52 22.11 10.55
N THR A 61 28.91 23.27 10.77
CA THR A 61 27.93 23.56 11.81
C THR A 61 26.91 22.43 11.97
N ARG A 62 26.87 21.84 13.17
CA ARG A 62 26.01 20.71 13.56
C ARG A 62 24.54 21.08 13.81
N ASP A 63 23.98 22.01 13.04
CA ASP A 63 22.59 22.48 13.25
C ASP A 63 21.64 22.28 12.06
N ASN A 64 21.98 21.44 11.08
CA ASN A 64 21.09 21.13 9.95
C ASN A 64 20.70 19.64 9.84
N ILE A 65 20.47 18.96 10.97
CA ILE A 65 19.62 17.77 10.96
C ILE A 65 18.18 18.28 11.19
N PRO A 66 17.27 18.17 10.22
CA PRO A 66 15.88 18.54 10.43
C PRO A 66 15.33 17.73 11.61
N ARG A 67 15.03 18.39 12.74
CA ARG A 67 14.39 17.78 13.93
C ARG A 67 12.93 17.38 13.71
N ARG A 68 12.44 17.41 12.47
CA ARG A 68 11.13 16.87 12.08
C ARG A 68 11.36 15.47 11.55
N GLU A 69 10.72 14.48 12.16
CA GLU A 69 10.68 13.13 11.61
C GLU A 69 10.30 13.20 10.11
N PRO A 70 11.03 12.51 9.22
CA PRO A 70 10.64 12.42 7.83
C PRO A 70 9.18 11.94 7.74
N SER A 71 8.35 12.66 6.97
CA SER A 71 6.90 12.40 6.78
C SER A 71 6.55 10.91 6.62
N ILE A 72 7.43 10.14 5.98
CA ILE A 72 7.27 8.70 5.79
C ILE A 72 7.21 7.89 7.10
N PHE A 73 7.98 8.22 8.14
CA PHE A 73 7.95 7.46 9.40
C PHE A 73 6.65 7.70 10.17
N ALA A 74 6.11 8.92 10.11
CA ALA A 74 4.79 9.19 10.67
C ALA A 74 3.70 8.40 9.92
N THR A 75 3.76 8.35 8.59
CA THR A 75 2.86 7.52 7.76
C THR A 75 2.97 6.05 8.13
N LEU A 76 4.18 5.49 8.19
CA LEU A 76 4.39 4.08 8.53
C LEU A 76 3.87 3.73 9.92
N ARG A 77 4.09 4.58 10.93
CA ARG A 77 3.54 4.37 12.29
C ARG A 77 2.02 4.42 12.32
N ASN A 78 1.40 5.25 11.49
CA ASN A 78 -0.05 5.30 11.39
C ASN A 78 -0.60 4.06 10.67
N LEU A 79 0.04 3.60 9.60
CA LEU A 79 -0.34 2.37 8.90
C LEU A 79 -0.21 1.15 9.81
N ASP A 80 0.89 1.03 10.54
CA ASP A 80 1.14 -0.06 11.49
C ASP A 80 0.00 -0.21 12.51
N LYS A 81 -0.44 0.90 13.11
CA LYS A 81 -1.59 0.92 14.04
C LYS A 81 -2.90 0.48 13.40
N GLN A 82 -3.06 0.68 12.09
CA GLN A 82 -4.28 0.32 11.37
C GLN A 82 -4.31 -1.16 10.98
N ILE A 83 -3.16 -1.83 10.88
CA ILE A 83 -3.08 -3.24 10.50
C ILE A 83 -3.81 -4.14 11.51
N ASP A 84 -3.74 -3.81 12.81
CA ASP A 84 -4.40 -4.57 13.87
C ASP A 84 -5.93 -4.60 13.71
N ASN A 85 -6.53 -3.61 13.05
CA ASN A 85 -7.97 -3.58 12.80
C ASN A 85 -8.43 -4.74 11.92
N TYR A 86 -7.57 -5.25 11.03
CA TYR A 86 -7.93 -6.36 10.14
C TYR A 86 -7.98 -7.71 10.85
N GLU A 87 -7.50 -7.79 12.09
CA GLU A 87 -7.60 -8.96 12.95
C GLU A 87 -8.66 -8.79 14.06
N ASN A 88 -9.35 -7.64 14.09
CA ASN A 88 -10.42 -7.39 15.05
C ASN A 88 -11.62 -8.30 14.73
N LYS A 89 -12.01 -9.13 15.70
CA LYS A 89 -13.08 -10.11 15.55
C LYS A 89 -14.43 -9.47 15.20
N GLU A 90 -14.80 -8.37 15.84
CA GLU A 90 -16.08 -7.68 15.60
C GLU A 90 -16.14 -7.11 14.17
N LEU A 91 -15.04 -6.53 13.69
CA LEU A 91 -14.95 -6.05 12.31
C LEU A 91 -15.00 -7.20 11.30
N LEU A 92 -14.35 -8.32 11.59
CA LEU A 92 -14.38 -9.51 10.74
C LEU A 92 -15.79 -10.13 10.69
N ASP A 93 -16.49 -10.18 11.82
CA ASP A 93 -17.87 -10.69 11.88
C ASP A 93 -18.82 -9.78 11.09
N LEU A 94 -18.72 -8.45 11.27
CA LEU A 94 -19.47 -7.48 10.46
C LEU A 94 -19.17 -7.63 8.96
N ALA A 95 -17.91 -7.80 8.58
CA ALA A 95 -17.55 -8.00 7.18
C ALA A 95 -18.17 -9.30 6.61
N ARG A 96 -18.17 -10.40 7.39
CA ARG A 96 -18.81 -11.66 6.97
C ARG A 96 -20.31 -11.53 6.77
N GLU A 97 -20.98 -10.68 7.54
CA GLU A 97 -22.41 -10.39 7.34
C GLU A 97 -22.67 -9.62 6.02
N GLN A 98 -21.70 -8.84 5.54
CA GLN A 98 -21.82 -8.10 4.28
C GLN A 98 -21.49 -8.95 3.05
N ILE A 99 -20.63 -9.95 3.21
CA ILE A 99 -20.12 -10.79 2.12
C ILE A 99 -21.10 -11.95 1.87
N PRO A 100 -21.57 -12.16 0.62
CA PRO A 100 -22.40 -13.32 0.28
C PRO A 100 -21.53 -14.60 0.23
N MET A 101 -21.12 -15.08 1.41
CA MET A 101 -20.06 -16.09 1.57
C MET A 101 -20.35 -17.39 0.84
N GLU A 102 -21.58 -17.90 0.95
CA GLU A 102 -22.02 -19.11 0.26
C GLU A 102 -21.90 -18.96 -1.26
N ARG A 103 -22.35 -17.83 -1.81
CA ARG A 103 -22.28 -17.54 -3.25
C ARG A 103 -20.83 -17.45 -3.72
N ILE A 104 -20.00 -16.68 -3.01
CA ILE A 104 -18.58 -16.50 -3.37
C ILE A 104 -17.83 -17.84 -3.34
N ARG A 105 -18.06 -18.68 -2.32
CA ARG A 105 -17.42 -20.01 -2.22
C ARG A 105 -17.91 -20.97 -3.31
N ALA A 106 -19.21 -20.95 -3.62
CA ALA A 106 -19.77 -21.75 -4.70
C ALA A 106 -19.19 -21.35 -6.06
N GLU A 107 -19.10 -20.05 -6.34
CA GLU A 107 -18.47 -19.54 -7.58
C GLU A 107 -16.98 -19.87 -7.64
N ALA A 108 -16.24 -19.77 -6.53
CA ALA A 108 -14.83 -20.17 -6.47
C ALA A 108 -14.65 -21.68 -6.72
N THR A 109 -15.54 -22.51 -6.18
CA THR A 109 -15.55 -23.96 -6.42
C THR A 109 -15.86 -24.27 -7.89
N ALA A 110 -16.84 -23.58 -8.48
CA ALA A 110 -17.18 -23.73 -9.88
C ALA A 110 -16.02 -23.32 -10.80
N LEU A 111 -15.28 -22.25 -10.47
CA LEU A 111 -14.07 -21.86 -11.19
C LEU A 111 -13.00 -22.96 -11.15
N GLN A 112 -12.83 -23.63 -10.01
CA GLN A 112 -11.92 -24.77 -9.90
C GLN A 112 -12.34 -26.01 -10.70
N GLN A 113 -13.60 -26.09 -11.10
CA GLN A 113 -14.14 -27.17 -11.93
C GLN A 113 -14.26 -26.78 -13.42
N SER A 114 -13.85 -25.55 -13.76
CA SER A 114 -13.87 -25.05 -15.14
C SER A 114 -12.70 -25.58 -15.96
N ASP A 115 -12.70 -25.28 -17.25
CA ASP A 115 -11.62 -25.66 -18.17
C ASP A 115 -10.29 -24.92 -17.89
N SER A 116 -10.35 -23.80 -17.15
CA SER A 116 -9.20 -22.95 -16.78
C SER A 116 -9.17 -22.68 -15.27
N PRO A 117 -8.92 -23.70 -14.42
CA PRO A 117 -8.90 -23.54 -12.98
C PRO A 117 -7.66 -22.78 -12.50
N LEU A 118 -7.80 -22.08 -11.38
CA LEU A 118 -6.67 -21.43 -10.72
C LEU A 118 -5.87 -22.44 -9.88
N ALA A 119 -4.66 -22.03 -9.48
CA ALA A 119 -3.70 -22.93 -8.83
C ALA A 119 -4.21 -23.54 -7.51
N CYS A 120 -5.11 -22.86 -6.79
CA CYS A 120 -5.77 -23.36 -5.58
C CYS A 120 -7.12 -22.69 -5.31
N GLU A 121 -7.87 -23.21 -4.35
CA GLU A 121 -9.16 -22.66 -3.92
C GLU A 121 -9.02 -21.23 -3.38
N GLU A 122 -7.93 -20.91 -2.68
CA GLU A 122 -7.65 -19.55 -2.20
C GLU A 122 -7.47 -18.55 -3.35
N ASP A 123 -6.86 -18.98 -4.46
CA ASP A 123 -6.71 -18.16 -5.66
C ASP A 123 -8.07 -17.91 -6.33
N ALA A 124 -8.91 -18.93 -6.42
CA ALA A 124 -10.28 -18.83 -6.92
C ALA A 124 -11.14 -17.92 -6.04
N LEU A 125 -11.02 -18.06 -4.72
CA LEU A 125 -11.73 -17.24 -3.74
C LEU A 125 -11.33 -15.76 -3.85
N ALA A 126 -10.03 -15.46 -3.96
CA ALA A 126 -9.54 -14.11 -4.15
C ALA A 126 -10.01 -13.51 -5.48
N HIS A 127 -10.03 -14.31 -6.55
CA HIS A 127 -10.52 -13.89 -7.86
C HIS A 127 -12.00 -13.51 -7.82
N VAL A 128 -12.87 -14.38 -7.29
CA VAL A 128 -14.31 -14.09 -7.20
C VAL A 128 -14.57 -12.90 -6.29
N LEU A 129 -13.87 -12.82 -5.15
CA LEU A 129 -14.05 -11.73 -4.19
C LEU A 129 -13.72 -10.36 -4.80
N VAL A 130 -12.64 -10.23 -5.59
CA VAL A 130 -12.26 -8.94 -6.18
C VAL A 130 -13.29 -8.48 -7.23
N GLN A 131 -13.84 -9.43 -8.00
CA GLN A 131 -14.88 -9.14 -8.99
C GLN A 131 -16.16 -8.65 -8.30
N TRP A 132 -16.63 -9.40 -7.29
CA TRP A 132 -17.80 -9.00 -6.50
C TRP A 132 -17.60 -7.63 -5.84
N PHE A 133 -16.43 -7.40 -5.24
CA PHE A 133 -16.16 -6.17 -4.52
C PHE A 133 -16.26 -4.94 -5.44
N LYS A 134 -15.68 -5.02 -6.65
CA LYS A 134 -15.71 -3.92 -7.62
C LYS A 134 -17.06 -3.72 -8.27
N HIS A 135 -17.69 -4.81 -8.69
CA HIS A 135 -18.85 -4.73 -9.58
C HIS A 135 -20.19 -4.64 -8.84
N GLU A 136 -20.24 -5.09 -7.57
CA GLU A 136 -21.49 -5.14 -6.81
C GLU A 136 -21.42 -4.39 -5.48
N TYR A 137 -20.31 -4.50 -4.74
CA TYR A 137 -20.27 -4.04 -3.35
C TYR A 137 -19.88 -2.56 -3.19
N PHE A 138 -18.74 -2.14 -3.75
CA PHE A 138 -18.12 -0.85 -3.46
C PHE A 138 -18.10 0.06 -4.69
N LYS A 139 -18.28 1.37 -4.48
CA LYS A 139 -18.46 2.36 -5.55
C LYS A 139 -17.31 3.35 -5.62
N TRP A 140 -16.91 3.69 -6.84
CA TRP A 140 -15.85 4.66 -7.08
C TRP A 140 -16.39 6.09 -6.91
N ALA A 141 -15.69 6.90 -6.14
CA ALA A 141 -16.05 8.29 -5.82
C ALA A 141 -15.34 9.31 -6.72
N ASP A 142 -15.51 9.18 -8.05
CA ASP A 142 -15.11 10.19 -9.04
C ASP A 142 -15.64 9.88 -10.47
N PRO A 143 -16.40 10.76 -11.15
CA PRO A 143 -16.98 11.99 -10.61
C PRO A 143 -18.10 11.68 -9.60
N ILE A 144 -18.28 12.58 -8.63
CA ILE A 144 -19.40 12.49 -7.68
C ILE A 144 -20.62 13.15 -8.33
N PRO A 145 -21.77 12.45 -8.47
CA PRO A 145 -22.98 13.06 -9.00
C PRO A 145 -23.66 13.94 -7.94
N CYS A 146 -24.37 14.97 -8.38
CA CYS A 146 -25.15 15.82 -7.50
C CYS A 146 -26.26 15.01 -6.82
N PRO A 147 -26.38 15.02 -5.48
CA PRO A 147 -27.38 14.21 -4.78
C PRO A 147 -28.81 14.70 -5.01
N ARG A 148 -29.00 15.94 -5.49
CA ARG A 148 -30.33 16.51 -5.75
C ARG A 148 -30.80 16.27 -7.18
N CYS A 149 -29.96 16.52 -8.19
CA CYS A 149 -30.37 16.46 -9.60
C CYS A 149 -29.66 15.37 -10.42
N GLY A 150 -28.70 14.63 -9.84
CA GLY A 150 -27.89 13.65 -10.56
C GLY A 150 -26.85 14.25 -11.53
N GLY A 151 -26.85 15.57 -11.72
CA GLY A 151 -25.93 16.27 -12.62
C GLY A 151 -24.48 16.31 -12.13
N LYS A 152 -23.62 16.96 -12.91
CA LYS A 152 -22.19 17.11 -12.59
C LYS A 152 -21.97 17.99 -11.36
N THR A 153 -20.93 17.67 -10.59
CA THR A 153 -20.42 18.53 -9.51
C THR A 153 -18.98 18.93 -9.78
N GLY A 154 -18.57 20.08 -9.25
CA GLY A 154 -17.18 20.54 -9.20
C GLY A 154 -16.67 20.55 -7.77
N ALA A 155 -15.37 20.32 -7.60
CA ALA A 155 -14.72 20.44 -6.31
C ALA A 155 -14.74 21.91 -5.83
N ALA A 156 -15.33 22.15 -4.66
CA ALA A 156 -15.45 23.44 -3.99
C ALA A 156 -14.52 23.57 -2.78
N GLY A 157 -13.44 22.77 -2.74
CA GLY A 157 -12.43 22.79 -1.70
C GLY A 157 -12.67 21.82 -0.54
N MET A 158 -11.96 22.04 0.56
CA MET A 158 -12.01 21.19 1.76
C MET A 158 -12.82 21.88 2.85
N VAL A 159 -13.60 21.12 3.59
CA VAL A 159 -14.38 21.58 4.74
C VAL A 159 -14.03 20.79 6.00
N PRO A 160 -14.16 21.39 7.20
CA PRO A 160 -13.92 20.66 8.45
C PRO A 160 -14.90 19.49 8.58
N PRO A 161 -14.45 18.33 9.08
CA PRO A 161 -15.34 17.21 9.35
C PRO A 161 -16.27 17.52 10.53
N THR A 162 -17.54 17.15 10.43
CA THR A 162 -18.53 17.15 11.52
C THR A 162 -18.18 16.10 12.57
N ALA A 163 -18.76 16.18 13.77
CA ALA A 163 -18.52 15.19 14.83
C ALA A 163 -18.81 13.74 14.37
N TYR A 164 -19.85 13.55 13.57
CA TYR A 164 -20.18 12.24 13.00
C TYR A 164 -19.15 11.74 12.00
N GLU A 165 -18.61 12.64 11.17
CA GLU A 165 -17.59 12.30 10.17
C GLU A 165 -16.25 11.99 10.86
N GLN A 166 -15.90 12.73 11.92
CA GLN A 166 -14.72 12.47 12.75
C GLN A 166 -14.80 11.12 13.45
N ALA A 167 -15.98 10.73 13.93
CA ALA A 167 -16.20 9.41 14.53
C ALA A 167 -15.93 8.26 13.54
N GLY A 168 -16.13 8.49 12.24
CA GLY A 168 -15.72 7.56 11.17
C GLY A 168 -14.24 7.65 10.76
N GLY A 169 -13.42 8.36 11.53
CA GLY A 169 -12.00 8.56 11.25
C GLY A 169 -11.71 9.52 10.10
N ALA A 170 -12.69 10.32 9.65
CA ALA A 170 -12.44 11.28 8.58
C ALA A 170 -11.65 12.49 9.11
N GLY A 171 -10.38 12.57 8.72
CA GLY A 171 -9.53 13.74 9.02
C GLY A 171 -9.79 14.93 8.08
N ARG A 172 -10.44 14.68 6.93
CA ARG A 172 -10.73 15.70 5.91
C ARG A 172 -12.01 15.37 5.14
N VAL A 173 -12.68 16.40 4.65
CA VAL A 173 -13.91 16.29 3.84
C VAL A 173 -13.77 17.16 2.60
N GLU A 174 -13.98 16.55 1.43
CA GLU A 174 -14.05 17.27 0.15
C GLU A 174 -15.49 17.77 -0.05
N LEU A 175 -15.66 19.04 -0.41
CA LEU A 175 -16.97 19.59 -0.77
C LEU A 175 -17.11 19.59 -2.29
N HIS A 176 -18.19 19.00 -2.79
CA HIS A 176 -18.55 18.97 -4.20
C HIS A 176 -19.86 19.73 -4.40
N VAL A 177 -19.88 20.73 -5.27
CA VAL A 177 -21.07 21.57 -5.51
C VAL A 177 -21.56 21.36 -6.93
N CYS A 178 -22.87 21.27 -7.11
CA CYS A 178 -23.49 21.08 -8.41
C CYS A 178 -23.14 22.21 -9.37
N THR A 179 -22.80 21.85 -10.61
CA THR A 179 -22.49 22.80 -11.70
C THR A 179 -23.62 22.83 -12.73
N GLY A 180 -24.83 22.42 -12.37
CA GLY A 180 -25.96 22.25 -13.30
C GLY A 180 -26.27 23.52 -14.11
N GLU A 181 -26.81 23.32 -15.32
CA GLU A 181 -27.07 24.41 -16.26
C GLU A 181 -28.01 25.46 -15.63
N ASN A 182 -27.55 26.72 -15.66
CA ASN A 182 -28.21 27.93 -15.14
C ASN A 182 -28.23 28.12 -13.62
N GLY A 183 -27.47 27.35 -12.82
CA GLY A 183 -27.37 27.58 -11.37
C GLY A 183 -28.66 27.27 -10.60
N ALA A 184 -29.61 26.57 -11.22
CA ALA A 184 -30.90 26.23 -10.61
C ALA A 184 -30.78 25.14 -9.51
N CYS A 185 -29.67 24.43 -9.46
CA CYS A 185 -29.41 23.41 -8.45
C CYS A 185 -28.32 23.88 -7.47
N ASP A 186 -28.71 24.08 -6.22
CA ASP A 186 -27.85 24.37 -5.06
C ASP A 186 -27.33 23.09 -4.38
N GLY A 187 -27.48 21.94 -5.03
CA GLY A 187 -27.09 20.66 -4.48
C GLY A 187 -25.58 20.63 -4.18
N SER A 188 -25.23 20.12 -3.00
CA SER A 188 -23.85 19.88 -2.60
C SER A 188 -23.71 18.51 -1.95
N PHE A 189 -22.52 17.95 -2.07
CA PHE A 189 -22.15 16.68 -1.47
C PHE A 189 -20.87 16.86 -0.66
N ARG A 190 -20.93 16.44 0.61
CA ARG A 190 -19.75 16.28 1.45
C ARG A 190 -19.23 14.88 1.21
N PHE A 191 -17.96 14.77 0.83
CA PHE A 191 -17.25 13.50 0.67
C PHE A 191 -16.20 13.35 1.76
N PRO A 192 -16.56 12.79 2.94
CA PRO A 192 -15.61 12.52 4.01
C PRO A 192 -14.69 11.39 3.61
N ARG A 193 -13.39 11.58 3.84
CA ARG A 193 -12.37 10.56 3.60
C ARG A 193 -12.29 9.64 4.82
N TYR A 194 -13.26 8.73 4.93
CA TYR A 194 -13.37 7.81 6.05
C TYR A 194 -12.21 6.82 6.09
N ASN A 195 -11.76 6.51 7.29
CA ASN A 195 -10.75 5.48 7.52
C ASN A 195 -11.28 4.33 8.39
N ASP A 196 -12.39 4.56 9.10
CA ASP A 196 -13.06 3.54 9.89
C ASP A 196 -13.78 2.52 8.99
N LEU A 197 -13.50 1.24 9.22
CA LEU A 197 -13.99 0.14 8.40
C LEU A 197 -15.51 -0.04 8.49
N THR A 198 -16.11 0.23 9.66
CA THR A 198 -17.57 0.17 9.83
C THR A 198 -18.27 1.26 9.02
N TYR A 199 -17.69 2.47 9.00
CA TYR A 199 -18.20 3.55 8.15
C TYR A 199 -18.04 3.23 6.67
N LEU A 200 -16.91 2.66 6.24
CA LEU A 200 -16.70 2.25 4.85
C LEU A 200 -17.69 1.17 4.41
N MET A 201 -17.99 0.18 5.26
CA MET A 201 -19.03 -0.83 4.98
C MET A 201 -20.43 -0.21 4.85
N ARG A 202 -20.70 0.89 5.56
CA ARG A 202 -21.97 1.62 5.48
C ARG A 202 -22.07 2.51 4.24
N THR A 203 -21.02 3.25 3.91
CA THR A 203 -21.03 4.19 2.78
C THR A 203 -20.81 3.50 1.44
N ARG A 204 -20.10 2.38 1.43
CA ARG A 204 -19.78 1.56 0.25
C ARG A 204 -19.22 2.35 -0.91
N MET A 205 -18.43 3.37 -0.61
CA MET A 205 -17.93 4.31 -1.61
C MET A 205 -16.62 4.96 -1.17
N GLY A 206 -15.71 5.17 -2.12
CA GLY A 206 -14.45 5.88 -1.89
C GLY A 206 -13.53 5.87 -3.11
N ARG A 207 -12.25 6.19 -2.88
CA ARG A 207 -11.16 6.09 -3.88
C ARG A 207 -10.16 5.02 -3.44
N CYS A 208 -9.03 4.89 -4.14
CA CYS A 208 -8.07 3.79 -3.93
C CYS A 208 -7.73 3.49 -2.46
N GLY A 209 -7.54 4.53 -1.63
CA GLY A 209 -7.33 4.40 -0.18
C GLY A 209 -8.46 3.65 0.54
N GLU A 210 -9.70 4.11 0.38
CA GLU A 210 -10.88 3.49 0.99
C GLU A 210 -11.15 2.08 0.45
N TRP A 211 -10.94 1.89 -0.86
CA TRP A 211 -11.08 0.61 -1.55
C TRP A 211 -10.11 -0.42 -0.97
N ALA A 212 -8.80 -0.14 -1.00
CA ALA A 212 -7.78 -1.07 -0.52
C ALA A 212 -7.88 -1.33 0.99
N ASN A 213 -8.28 -0.32 1.78
CA ASN A 213 -8.49 -0.46 3.22
C ASN A 213 -9.60 -1.48 3.51
N LEU A 214 -10.82 -1.24 2.99
CA LEU A 214 -11.94 -2.15 3.24
C LEU A 214 -11.72 -3.53 2.61
N TYR A 215 -11.14 -3.59 1.41
CA TYR A 215 -10.86 -4.85 0.76
C TYR A 215 -9.86 -5.72 1.53
N THR A 216 -8.90 -5.12 2.25
CA THR A 216 -8.01 -5.88 3.15
C THR A 216 -8.81 -6.62 4.22
N LEU A 217 -9.76 -5.95 4.87
CA LEU A 217 -10.63 -6.58 5.86
C LEU A 217 -11.43 -7.74 5.23
N PHE A 218 -11.92 -7.57 4.00
CA PHE A 218 -12.72 -8.58 3.32
C PHE A 218 -11.90 -9.81 2.94
N LEU A 219 -10.66 -9.64 2.46
CA LEU A 219 -9.71 -10.74 2.26
C LEU A 219 -9.48 -11.52 3.57
N ARG A 220 -9.29 -10.82 4.69
CA ARG A 220 -9.16 -11.47 6.01
C ARG A 220 -10.46 -12.17 6.44
N ALA A 221 -11.61 -11.57 6.18
CA ALA A 221 -12.93 -12.10 6.56
C ALA A 221 -13.26 -13.43 5.87
N VAL A 222 -12.89 -13.59 4.60
CA VAL A 222 -13.03 -14.85 3.85
C VAL A 222 -11.99 -15.91 4.22
N GLY A 223 -11.00 -15.55 5.05
CA GLY A 223 -9.97 -16.47 5.57
C GLY A 223 -8.62 -16.40 4.86
N LEU A 224 -8.42 -15.48 3.91
CA LEU A 224 -7.16 -15.35 3.18
C LEU A 224 -6.12 -14.58 4.01
N ARG A 225 -4.87 -15.01 3.94
CA ARG A 225 -3.73 -14.20 4.44
C ARG A 225 -3.57 -13.00 3.52
N ALA A 226 -3.66 -11.79 4.05
CA ALA A 226 -3.66 -10.56 3.27
C ALA A 226 -2.62 -9.55 3.74
N ARG A 227 -2.18 -8.69 2.82
CA ARG A 227 -1.37 -7.50 3.11
C ARG A 227 -2.03 -6.27 2.50
N TYR A 228 -1.90 -5.16 3.21
CA TYR A 228 -2.11 -3.82 2.67
C TYR A 228 -0.78 -3.30 2.15
N VAL A 229 -0.69 -3.03 0.86
CA VAL A 229 0.53 -2.53 0.23
C VAL A 229 0.39 -1.04 -0.03
N TRP A 230 1.28 -0.27 0.61
CA TRP A 230 1.35 1.17 0.43
C TRP A 230 2.50 1.55 -0.49
N ASN A 231 2.20 2.28 -1.56
CA ASN A 231 3.19 2.90 -2.43
C ASN A 231 3.20 4.42 -2.20
N LYS A 232 4.41 4.96 -2.06
CA LYS A 232 4.63 6.39 -1.85
C LYS A 232 4.14 7.26 -3.00
N GLU A 233 4.10 6.74 -4.22
CA GLU A 233 3.65 7.42 -5.44
C GLU A 233 2.11 7.51 -5.55
N ASP A 234 1.43 7.58 -4.41
CA ASP A 234 -0.02 7.78 -4.28
C ASP A 234 -0.89 6.63 -4.82
N HIS A 235 -0.44 5.39 -4.63
CA HIS A 235 -1.29 4.22 -4.87
C HIS A 235 -1.20 3.21 -3.75
N VAL A 236 -2.28 2.46 -3.56
CA VAL A 236 -2.38 1.42 -2.56
C VAL A 236 -3.12 0.23 -3.16
N TRP A 237 -2.71 -0.97 -2.80
CA TRP A 237 -3.33 -2.21 -3.26
C TRP A 237 -3.18 -3.29 -2.20
N ASN A 238 -3.53 -4.52 -2.57
CA ASN A 238 -3.56 -5.63 -1.66
C ASN A 238 -2.73 -6.80 -2.20
N GLU A 239 -2.22 -7.63 -1.30
CA GLU A 239 -1.69 -8.93 -1.68
C GLU A 239 -2.39 -10.00 -0.86
N TYR A 240 -2.54 -11.19 -1.44
CA TYR A 240 -2.91 -12.38 -0.70
C TYR A 240 -1.90 -13.50 -0.93
N PHE A 241 -1.74 -14.41 0.05
CA PHE A 241 -0.79 -15.51 -0.09
C PHE A 241 -1.45 -16.71 -0.76
N SER A 242 -0.89 -17.18 -1.88
CA SER A 242 -1.29 -18.44 -2.53
C SER A 242 -0.42 -19.58 -2.01
N PRO A 243 -1.00 -20.59 -1.32
CA PRO A 243 -0.25 -21.76 -0.86
C PRO A 243 0.33 -22.58 -2.02
N ALA A 244 -0.44 -22.74 -3.11
CA ALA A 244 -0.01 -23.50 -4.27
C ALA A 244 1.15 -22.82 -5.03
N ALA A 245 1.12 -21.49 -5.16
CA ALA A 245 2.20 -20.74 -5.79
C ALA A 245 3.39 -20.47 -4.84
N GLY A 246 3.23 -20.68 -3.53
CA GLY A 246 4.25 -20.42 -2.51
C GLY A 246 4.66 -18.95 -2.41
N ARG A 247 3.83 -18.01 -2.88
CA ARG A 247 4.15 -16.58 -2.95
C ARG A 247 2.94 -15.69 -2.68
N TRP A 248 3.22 -14.40 -2.49
CA TRP A 248 2.19 -13.37 -2.48
C TRP A 248 1.75 -13.04 -3.90
N ILE A 249 0.44 -12.95 -4.09
CA ILE A 249 -0.22 -12.61 -5.34
C ILE A 249 -0.77 -11.20 -5.21
N HIS A 250 -0.46 -10.36 -6.19
CA HIS A 250 -1.02 -9.02 -6.32
C HIS A 250 -2.54 -9.08 -6.53
N THR A 251 -3.30 -8.23 -5.85
CA THR A 251 -4.70 -7.98 -6.16
C THR A 251 -5.06 -6.51 -5.93
N ASP A 252 -5.75 -5.91 -6.89
CA ASP A 252 -6.20 -4.53 -6.82
C ASP A 252 -7.72 -4.49 -6.92
N SER A 253 -8.36 -4.11 -5.82
CA SER A 253 -9.81 -3.98 -5.74
C SER A 253 -10.37 -2.90 -6.65
N CYS A 254 -9.63 -1.80 -6.87
CA CYS A 254 -10.08 -0.71 -7.74
C CYS A 254 -10.19 -1.17 -9.18
N GLU A 255 -9.27 -2.06 -9.59
CA GLU A 255 -9.15 -2.52 -10.97
C GLU A 255 -9.80 -3.88 -11.21
N ALA A 256 -10.20 -4.61 -10.15
CA ALA A 256 -10.56 -6.03 -10.19
C ALA A 256 -9.45 -6.89 -10.81
N ALA A 257 -8.21 -6.50 -10.55
CA ALA A 257 -7.03 -7.17 -11.06
C ALA A 257 -6.52 -8.22 -10.06
N ARG A 258 -6.05 -9.35 -10.59
CA ARG A 258 -5.39 -10.42 -9.85
C ARG A 258 -4.13 -10.85 -10.61
N ASP A 259 -3.02 -10.96 -9.88
CA ASP A 259 -1.71 -11.36 -10.38
C ASP A 259 -1.14 -10.52 -11.54
N GLN A 260 -1.49 -9.23 -11.56
CA GLN A 260 -1.01 -8.24 -12.52
C GLN A 260 -0.13 -7.17 -11.85
N PRO A 261 1.04 -7.52 -11.27
CA PRO A 261 1.88 -6.55 -10.55
C PRO A 261 2.43 -5.43 -11.46
N LEU A 262 2.50 -5.66 -12.77
CA LEU A 262 2.97 -4.71 -13.77
C LEU A 262 1.91 -3.68 -14.20
N LEU A 263 0.68 -3.79 -13.68
CA LEU A 263 -0.44 -2.91 -13.99
C LEU A 263 -0.06 -1.42 -13.88
N TYR A 264 0.72 -1.09 -12.86
CA TYR A 264 1.10 0.29 -12.57
C TYR A 264 2.31 0.80 -13.36
N ASP A 265 3.27 -0.07 -13.64
CA ASP A 265 4.52 0.32 -14.29
C ASP A 265 4.34 0.43 -15.81
N ARG A 266 3.59 -0.50 -16.41
CA ARG A 266 3.29 -0.48 -17.85
C ARG A 266 2.04 0.32 -18.18
N GLY A 267 1.02 0.31 -17.31
CA GLY A 267 -0.25 0.98 -17.56
C GLY A 267 -0.25 2.48 -17.23
N TRP A 268 0.43 2.91 -16.16
CA TRP A 268 0.30 4.28 -15.64
C TRP A 268 1.56 5.15 -15.83
N GLY A 269 2.66 4.59 -16.33
CA GLY A 269 3.86 5.35 -16.71
C GLY A 269 4.46 6.15 -15.54
N LYS A 270 4.79 5.47 -14.44
CA LYS A 270 5.29 6.08 -13.18
C LYS A 270 6.58 6.88 -13.39
N LYS A 271 6.42 8.20 -13.53
CA LYS A 271 7.49 9.16 -13.81
C LYS A 271 8.52 9.31 -12.68
N GLU A 272 8.13 9.04 -11.43
CA GLU A 272 8.98 9.26 -10.27
C GLU A 272 9.99 8.12 -10.07
N LEU A 273 9.57 6.87 -10.29
CA LEU A 273 10.46 5.71 -10.37
C LEU A 273 11.56 5.92 -11.43
N VAL A 274 11.20 6.42 -12.61
CA VAL A 274 12.15 6.76 -13.68
C VAL A 274 13.14 7.83 -13.22
N ARG A 275 12.66 8.89 -12.54
CA ARG A 275 13.52 9.96 -12.00
C ARG A 275 14.47 9.46 -10.91
N MET A 276 13.99 8.63 -10.00
CA MET A 276 14.80 8.04 -8.91
C MET A 276 15.85 7.08 -9.46
N THR A 277 15.50 6.24 -10.42
CA THR A 277 16.42 5.33 -11.10
C THR A 277 17.48 6.11 -11.87
N ALA A 278 17.09 7.15 -12.61
CA ALA A 278 18.02 8.04 -13.30
C ALA A 278 18.95 8.81 -12.33
N ALA A 279 18.44 9.23 -11.17
CA ALA A 279 19.24 9.88 -10.12
C ALA A 279 20.26 8.91 -9.49
N ARG A 280 19.84 7.68 -9.17
CA ARG A 280 20.72 6.65 -8.58
C ARG A 280 21.80 6.14 -9.54
N ARG A 281 21.61 6.31 -10.85
CA ARG A 281 22.54 5.86 -11.90
C ARG A 281 23.49 6.94 -12.40
N ARG A 282 23.22 8.22 -12.12
CA ARG A 282 23.96 9.37 -12.68
C ARG A 282 25.46 9.39 -12.37
N ASN A 283 25.90 8.85 -11.22
CA ASN A 283 27.30 8.89 -10.76
C ASN A 283 27.90 7.50 -10.49
N ARG A 284 27.45 6.47 -11.21
CA ARG A 284 27.93 5.09 -11.04
C ARG A 284 28.98 4.72 -12.08
N SER A 285 29.86 3.78 -11.72
CA SER A 285 30.86 3.27 -12.65
C SER A 285 30.19 2.48 -13.79
N ALA A 286 30.87 2.37 -14.94
CA ALA A 286 30.37 1.58 -16.06
C ALA A 286 30.09 0.12 -15.69
N HIS A 287 30.87 -0.45 -14.77
CA HIS A 287 30.66 -1.79 -14.24
C HIS A 287 29.35 -1.90 -13.46
N ASP A 288 29.09 -0.96 -12.55
CA ASP A 288 27.86 -0.96 -11.73
C ASP A 288 26.61 -0.67 -12.57
N LEU A 289 26.74 0.17 -13.59
CA LEU A 289 25.65 0.41 -14.55
C LEU A 289 25.32 -0.86 -15.34
N ALA A 290 26.33 -1.59 -15.81
CA ALA A 290 26.13 -2.86 -16.50
C ALA A 290 25.52 -3.94 -15.58
N GLN A 291 25.90 -3.95 -14.30
CA GLN A 291 25.27 -4.84 -13.32
C GLN A 291 23.80 -4.48 -13.08
N LEU A 292 23.50 -3.21 -12.79
CA LEU A 292 22.12 -2.75 -12.60
C LEU A 292 21.26 -2.97 -13.84
N GLN A 293 21.84 -2.86 -15.03
CA GLN A 293 21.14 -3.14 -16.27
C GLN A 293 20.80 -4.63 -16.43
N ARG A 294 21.73 -5.52 -16.06
CA ARG A 294 21.45 -6.97 -16.00
C ARG A 294 20.39 -7.32 -14.95
N GLU A 295 20.43 -6.66 -13.79
CA GLU A 295 19.42 -6.81 -12.74
C GLU A 295 18.05 -6.36 -13.24
N ASP A 296 17.95 -5.19 -13.88
CA ASP A 296 16.71 -4.70 -14.49
C ASP A 296 16.18 -5.62 -15.60
N GLU A 297 17.08 -6.19 -16.41
CA GLU A 297 16.71 -7.11 -17.49
C GLU A 297 16.23 -8.43 -16.92
N THR A 298 16.87 -8.93 -15.85
CA THR A 298 16.46 -10.13 -15.12
C THR A 298 15.12 -9.91 -14.43
N GLU A 299 14.94 -8.79 -13.75
CA GLU A 299 13.69 -8.39 -13.11
C GLU A 299 12.58 -8.20 -14.15
N ARG A 300 12.86 -7.50 -15.26
CA ARG A 300 11.90 -7.35 -16.37
C ARG A 300 11.53 -8.68 -17.00
N ALA A 301 12.46 -9.61 -17.19
CA ALA A 301 12.18 -10.93 -17.71
C ALA A 301 11.35 -11.76 -16.72
N TRP A 302 11.69 -11.72 -15.44
CA TRP A 302 10.95 -12.40 -14.37
C TRP A 302 9.52 -11.88 -14.22
N LEU A 303 9.34 -10.56 -14.33
CA LEU A 303 8.05 -9.87 -14.31
C LEU A 303 7.27 -10.08 -15.61
N ALA A 304 7.89 -10.07 -16.79
CA ALA A 304 7.22 -10.35 -18.05
C ALA A 304 6.70 -11.80 -18.11
N ALA A 305 7.47 -12.75 -17.59
CA ALA A 305 7.01 -14.11 -17.40
C ALA A 305 5.88 -14.22 -16.35
N SER A 306 5.60 -13.16 -15.57
CA SER A 306 4.42 -13.10 -14.69
C SER A 306 3.12 -12.94 -15.49
N ASP A 307 3.15 -12.18 -16.57
CA ASP A 307 1.99 -12.01 -17.45
C ASP A 307 1.69 -13.32 -18.21
N GLU A 308 2.74 -14.06 -18.63
CA GLU A 308 2.61 -15.40 -19.23
C GLU A 308 2.10 -16.44 -18.22
N ARG A 309 2.49 -16.34 -16.94
CA ARG A 309 1.90 -17.15 -15.85
C ARG A 309 0.45 -16.77 -15.54
N ALA A 310 0.06 -15.52 -15.79
CA ALA A 310 -1.31 -15.03 -15.61
C ALA A 310 -2.23 -15.37 -16.81
N HIS A 311 -1.66 -15.58 -18.00
CA HIS A 311 -2.38 -16.01 -19.20
C HIS A 311 -2.53 -17.54 -19.24
N GLN A 312 -3.45 -18.07 -18.44
CA GLN A 312 -4.32 -19.13 -18.94
C GLN A 312 -5.43 -18.45 -19.77
N PRO A 313 -5.81 -18.99 -20.93
CA PRO A 313 -6.75 -18.31 -21.82
C PRO A 313 -8.15 -18.38 -21.21
N ASP A 314 -8.70 -17.20 -20.89
CA ASP A 314 -10.11 -16.82 -21.05
C ASP A 314 -10.49 -15.66 -20.12
N ILE A 315 -9.85 -14.49 -20.31
CA ILE A 315 -10.46 -13.20 -19.94
C ILE A 315 -10.05 -12.20 -21.02
N GLU A 316 -11.01 -11.66 -21.77
CA GLU A 316 -10.74 -10.59 -22.74
C GLU A 316 -9.99 -9.43 -22.06
N PRO A 317 -8.96 -8.86 -22.70
CA PRO A 317 -8.23 -7.75 -22.12
C PRO A 317 -9.16 -6.54 -22.01
N ALA A 318 -9.57 -6.22 -20.78
CA ALA A 318 -10.21 -4.96 -20.47
C ALA A 318 -9.27 -3.83 -20.93
N THR A 319 -9.79 -2.95 -21.79
CA THR A 319 -9.03 -1.82 -22.32
C THR A 319 -8.50 -0.97 -21.16
N ALA A 320 -7.17 -0.83 -21.11
CA ALA A 320 -6.52 0.05 -20.17
C ALA A 320 -7.12 1.47 -20.31
N ARG A 321 -7.52 2.05 -19.19
CA ARG A 321 -8.18 3.36 -19.14
C ARG A 321 -7.25 4.44 -19.71
N GLU A 322 -7.63 5.05 -20.83
CA GLU A 322 -6.94 6.22 -21.36
C GLU A 322 -7.06 7.37 -20.35
N SER A 323 -5.92 7.74 -19.76
CA SER A 323 -5.82 8.87 -18.86
C SER A 323 -5.98 10.18 -19.65
N GLY A 324 -7.22 10.63 -19.82
CA GLY A 324 -7.64 12.01 -20.14
C GLY A 324 -7.16 12.60 -21.48
N THR A 325 -8.04 13.35 -22.14
CA THR A 325 -7.74 14.06 -23.39
C THR A 325 -6.63 15.11 -23.20
N GLN A 326 -5.92 15.47 -24.28
CA GLN A 326 -4.80 16.41 -24.25
C GLN A 326 -5.20 17.79 -23.69
N GLU A 327 -6.39 18.27 -24.04
CA GLU A 327 -7.02 19.48 -23.47
C GLU A 327 -7.11 19.42 -21.93
N TRP A 328 -7.36 18.24 -21.36
CA TRP A 328 -7.51 18.03 -19.92
C TRP A 328 -6.17 18.09 -19.18
N LYS A 329 -5.06 17.76 -19.86
CA LYS A 329 -3.68 17.86 -19.34
C LYS A 329 -3.14 19.29 -19.45
N GLU A 330 -3.53 20.01 -20.50
CA GLU A 330 -3.16 21.42 -20.73
C GLU A 330 -3.87 22.37 -19.75
N ALA A 331 -5.15 22.12 -19.44
CA ALA A 331 -5.91 22.93 -18.48
C ALA A 331 -5.38 22.90 -17.04
N ARG A 332 -4.53 21.92 -16.69
CA ARG A 332 -3.90 21.80 -15.35
C ARG A 332 -2.43 22.20 -15.32
N GLY A 333 -1.87 22.70 -16.42
CA GLY A 333 -0.45 23.08 -16.51
C GLY A 333 0.52 21.90 -16.41
N GLU A 334 0.06 20.67 -16.71
CA GLU A 334 0.87 19.45 -16.67
C GLU A 334 1.52 19.11 -18.01
N ALA A 335 1.22 19.91 -19.05
CA ALA A 335 1.99 19.92 -20.28
C ALA A 335 3.35 20.58 -20.00
N GLY A 336 4.42 19.78 -20.02
CA GLY A 336 5.78 20.32 -20.06
C GLY A 336 5.96 21.27 -21.26
N PRO A 337 6.95 22.17 -21.26
CA PRO A 337 7.12 23.15 -22.33
C PRO A 337 7.24 22.43 -23.67
N GLY A 338 6.25 22.64 -24.54
CA GLY A 338 6.20 22.06 -25.86
C GLY A 338 7.37 22.53 -26.70
N SER A 339 8.12 21.59 -27.26
CA SER A 339 8.92 21.82 -28.45
C SER A 339 7.95 22.13 -29.60
N GLY A 340 7.80 23.43 -29.90
CA GLY A 340 7.20 23.87 -31.15
C GLY A 340 7.98 23.26 -32.32
N SER A 341 7.24 22.65 -33.23
CA SER A 341 7.70 22.25 -34.56
C SER A 341 8.16 23.48 -35.35
N ALA A 342 9.35 23.38 -35.93
CA ALA A 342 9.58 23.83 -37.29
C ALA A 342 9.71 22.57 -38.16
#